data_AF-A0A3L6UXD6-F1
#
_entry.id   AF-A0A3L6UXD6-F1
#
_cell.length_a   1.000
_cell.length_b   1.000
_cell.length_c   1.000
_cell.angle_alpha   90.00
_cell.angle_beta   90.00
_cell.angle_gamma   90.00
#
_symmetry.space_group_name_H-M   'P 1'
#
loop_
_entity.id
_entity.type
_entity.pdbx_description
1 polymer ?
#
loop_
_entity_poly.entity_id
_entity_poly.type
_entity_poly.pdbx_seq_one_letter_code
_entity_poly.pdbx_strand_id
1 'polypeptide(L)'
;MYLLMQKLGLLVMRTLLKKVYLIGNKSDKVRLADFAAAVALMGTSLDMDAVECVVANLIINNYVKGFLSHKLHVLVLSKSDPFPSISHC
;
A
#
# COMPACT_ATOMS: atom_id res chain seq x y z
N MET A 1 -11.05 10.66 -19.60
CA MET A 1 -11.78 9.58 -18.88
C MET A 1 -10.86 8.44 -18.40
N TYR A 2 -9.57 8.70 -18.12
CA TYR A 2 -8.58 7.71 -17.64
C TYR A 2 -8.23 7.90 -16.16
N LEU A 3 -8.29 9.15 -15.68
CA LEU A 3 -7.89 9.55 -14.33
C LEU A 3 -8.72 8.88 -13.21
N LEU A 4 -10.01 8.64 -13.45
CA LEU A 4 -10.91 8.01 -12.47
C LEU A 4 -10.59 6.52 -12.26
N MET A 5 -10.23 5.80 -13.32
CA MET A 5 -9.82 4.40 -13.23
C MET A 5 -8.51 4.23 -12.46
N GLN A 6 -7.55 5.14 -12.67
CA GLN A 6 -6.31 5.16 -11.90
C GLN A 6 -6.54 5.44 -10.41
N LYS A 7 -7.44 6.38 -10.07
CA LYS A 7 -7.83 6.66 -8.67
C LYS A 7 -8.47 5.44 -8.00
N LEU A 8 -9.29 4.68 -8.73
CA LEU A 8 -9.93 3.48 -8.21
C LEU A 8 -8.91 2.37 -7.91
N GLY A 9 -7.91 2.19 -8.78
CA GLY A 9 -6.81 1.26 -8.55
C GLY A 9 -6.05 1.56 -7.25
N LEU A 10 -5.75 2.83 -6.98
CA LEU A 10 -5.10 3.25 -5.73
C LEU A 10 -5.96 2.95 -4.50
N LEU A 11 -7.28 3.14 -4.60
CA LEU A 11 -8.22 2.80 -3.53
C LEU A 11 -8.21 1.30 -3.21
N VAL A 12 -8.22 0.42 -4.23
CA VAL A 12 -8.16 -1.03 -4.04
C VAL A 12 -6.84 -1.45 -3.38
N MET A 13 -5.73 -0.87 -3.82
CA MET A 13 -4.40 -1.15 -3.25
C MET A 13 -4.32 -0.70 -1.79
N ARG A 14 -4.91 0.45 -1.44
CA ARG A 14 -5.05 0.90 -0.05
C ARG A 14 -5.84 -0.10 0.81
N THR A 15 -6.99 -0.59 0.34
CA THR A 15 -7.80 -1.56 1.10
C THR A 15 -7.09 -2.90 1.28
N LEU A 16 -6.39 -3.37 0.25
CA LEU A 16 -5.50 -4.53 0.32
C LEU A 16 -4.43 -4.34 1.40
N LEU A 17 -3.69 -3.24 1.34
CA LEU A 17 -2.63 -2.93 2.28
C LEU A 17 -3.16 -2.83 3.72
N LYS A 18 -4.34 -2.23 3.90
CA LYS A 18 -5.02 -2.17 5.21
C LYS A 18 -5.37 -3.56 5.74
N LYS A 19 -5.83 -4.48 4.88
CA LYS A 19 -6.10 -5.88 5.25
C LYS A 19 -4.81 -6.62 5.63
N VAL A 20 -3.74 -6.48 4.84
CA VAL A 20 -2.43 -7.08 5.15
C VAL A 20 -1.90 -6.56 6.49
N TYR A 21 -2.01 -5.26 6.74
CA TYR A 21 -1.65 -4.65 8.03
C TYR A 21 -2.47 -5.18 9.21
N LEU A 22 -3.78 -5.37 9.03
CA LEU A 22 -4.66 -5.95 10.04
C LEU A 22 -4.33 -7.41 10.35
N ILE A 23 -4.01 -8.20 9.33
CA ILE A 23 -3.61 -9.61 9.47
C ILE A 23 -2.22 -9.74 10.10
N GLY A 24 -1.30 -8.85 9.73
CA GLY A 24 0.07 -8.77 10.26
C GLY A 24 0.20 -8.23 11.69
N ASN A 25 -0.87 -8.32 12.51
CA ASN A 25 -0.87 -7.96 13.92
C ASN A 25 -0.54 -6.48 14.21
N LYS A 26 -0.97 -5.55 13.34
CA LYS A 26 -0.66 -4.11 13.44
C LYS A 26 0.84 -3.82 13.54
N SER A 27 1.66 -4.66 12.92
CA SER A 27 3.09 -4.41 12.82
C SER A 27 3.32 -3.10 12.07
N ASP A 28 4.02 -2.16 12.71
CA ASP A 28 4.44 -0.88 12.14
C ASP A 28 5.26 -1.06 10.85
N LYS A 29 5.79 -2.27 10.63
CA LYS A 29 6.58 -2.67 9.46
C LYS A 29 5.84 -3.76 8.69
N VAL A 30 5.49 -3.47 7.43
CA VAL A 30 4.91 -4.41 6.47
C VAL A 30 5.96 -4.73 5.41
N ARG A 31 6.29 -6.01 5.20
CA ARG A 31 7.25 -6.37 4.15
C ARG A 31 6.57 -6.26 2.79
N LEU A 32 7.29 -5.77 1.79
CA LEU A 32 6.80 -5.71 0.42
C LEU A 32 6.47 -7.10 -0.13
N ALA A 33 7.17 -8.14 0.35
CA ALA A 33 6.86 -9.53 0.02
C ALA A 33 5.45 -9.95 0.46
N ASP A 34 4.99 -9.55 1.65
CA ASP A 34 3.62 -9.86 2.12
C ASP A 34 2.56 -9.16 1.27
N PHE A 35 2.85 -7.92 0.86
CA PHE A 35 1.97 -7.17 -0.01
C PHE A 35 1.98 -7.72 -1.44
N ALA A 36 3.15 -8.09 -1.99
CA ALA A 36 3.26 -8.74 -3.29
C ALA A 36 2.52 -10.08 -3.33
N ALA A 37 2.62 -10.88 -2.26
CA ALA A 37 1.85 -12.10 -2.10
C ALA A 37 0.34 -11.82 -2.07
N ALA A 38 -0.11 -10.80 -1.34
CA ALA A 38 -1.52 -10.40 -1.31
C ALA A 38 -2.04 -9.94 -2.68
N VAL A 39 -1.19 -9.28 -3.49
CA VAL A 39 -1.52 -8.85 -4.85
C VAL A 39 -1.56 -10.06 -5.80
N ALA A 40 -0.64 -11.02 -5.66
CA ALA A 40 -0.67 -12.28 -6.39
C ALA A 40 -1.94 -13.10 -6.08
N LEU A 41 -2.43 -13.05 -4.83
CA LEU A 41 -3.72 -13.67 -4.45
C LEU A 41 -4.93 -13.02 -5.13
N MET A 42 -4.84 -11.76 -5.56
CA MET A 42 -5.87 -11.13 -6.39
C MET A 42 -5.80 -11.55 -7.88
N GLY A 43 -4.83 -12.40 -8.26
CA GLY A 43 -4.63 -12.84 -9.63
C GLY A 43 -3.74 -11.91 -10.45
N THR A 44 -3.08 -10.94 -9.82
CA THR A 44 -2.16 -10.02 -10.50
C THR A 44 -0.75 -10.24 -9.95
N SER A 45 0.19 -10.66 -10.79
CA SER A 45 1.61 -10.70 -10.43
C SER A 45 2.25 -9.35 -10.74
N LEU A 46 2.77 -8.66 -9.72
CA LEU A 46 3.57 -7.45 -9.89
C LEU A 46 5.01 -7.74 -9.45
N ASP A 47 5.96 -7.20 -10.22
CA ASP A 47 7.37 -7.17 -9.86
C ASP A 47 7.61 -6.30 -8.63
N MET A 48 8.73 -6.53 -7.93
CA MET A 48 9.06 -5.83 -6.68
C MET A 48 9.14 -4.31 -6.90
N ASP A 49 9.77 -3.85 -7.99
CA ASP A 49 9.82 -2.44 -8.40
C ASP A 49 8.43 -1.85 -8.65
N ALA A 50 7.54 -2.62 -9.27
CA ALA A 50 6.17 -2.18 -9.55
C ALA A 50 5.36 -2.05 -8.25
N VAL A 51 5.54 -3.00 -7.33
CA VAL A 51 4.95 -2.94 -6.00
C VAL A 51 5.46 -1.70 -5.23
N GLU A 52 6.75 -1.41 -5.28
CA GLU A 52 7.34 -0.22 -4.67
C GLU A 52 6.75 1.07 -5.25
N CYS A 53 6.59 1.13 -6.58
CA CYS A 53 5.95 2.26 -7.25
C CYS A 53 4.49 2.46 -6.81
N VAL A 54 3.71 1.39 -6.68
CA VAL A 54 2.33 1.45 -6.18
C VAL A 54 2.30 1.98 -4.75
N VAL A 55 3.15 1.46 -3.86
CA VAL A 55 3.21 1.89 -2.47
C VAL A 55 3.67 3.35 -2.36
N ALA A 56 4.67 3.76 -3.15
CA ALA A 56 5.11 5.16 -3.23
C ALA A 56 3.96 6.07 -3.66
N ASN A 57 3.18 5.69 -4.68
CA ASN A 57 2.00 6.43 -5.10
C ASN A 57 0.95 6.53 -3.98
N LEU A 58 0.73 5.49 -3.18
CA LEU A 58 -0.19 5.55 -2.04
C LEU A 58 0.27 6.55 -0.97
N ILE A 59 1.57 6.66 -0.73
CA ILE A 59 2.16 7.62 0.21
C ILE A 59 2.03 9.05 -0.33
N ILE A 60 2.42 9.27 -1.60
CA ILE A 60 2.35 10.59 -2.27
C ILE A 60 0.91 11.12 -2.29
N ASN A 61 -0.06 10.25 -2.58
CA ASN A 61 -1.48 10.61 -2.61
C ASN A 61 -2.11 10.71 -1.21
N ASN A 62 -1.34 10.62 -0.12
CA ASN A 62 -1.82 10.66 1.26
C ASN A 62 -2.87 9.57 1.59
N TYR A 63 -2.93 8.47 0.84
CA TYR A 63 -3.79 7.33 1.18
C TYR A 63 -3.22 6.48 2.31
N VAL A 64 -1.89 6.52 2.46
CA VAL A 64 -1.11 5.79 3.47
C VAL A 64 -0.06 6.73 4.05
N LYS A 65 0.02 6.82 5.38
CA LYS A 65 1.07 7.57 6.05
C LYS A 65 2.18 6.63 6.49
N GLY A 66 3.36 6.80 5.91
CA GLY A 66 4.50 5.95 6.17
C GLY A 66 5.67 6.29 5.25
N PHE A 67 6.76 5.55 5.39
CA PHE A 67 7.90 5.62 4.51
C PHE A 67 8.30 4.22 4.03
N LEU A 68 8.72 4.14 2.78
CA LEU A 68 9.24 2.93 2.18
C LEU A 68 10.75 2.85 2.42
N SER A 69 11.23 1.72 2.93
CA SER A 69 12.65 1.42 3.03
C SER A 69 13.08 0.50 1.88
N HIS A 70 13.60 1.10 0.81
CA HIS A 70 14.09 0.37 -0.38
C HIS A 70 15.22 -0.62 -0.06
N LYS A 71 16.05 -0.34 0.96
CA LYS A 71 17.14 -1.27 1.37
C LYS A 71 16.63 -2.56 2.00
N LEU A 72 15.50 -2.49 2.70
CA LEU A 72 14.95 -3.63 3.44
C LEU A 72 13.72 -4.22 2.75
N HIS A 73 13.25 -3.59 1.66
CA HIS A 73 11.97 -3.87 1.03
C HIS A 73 10.82 -3.96 2.07
N VAL A 74 10.76 -2.95 2.94
CA VAL A 74 9.77 -2.84 4.02
C VAL A 74 9.09 -1.48 3.96
N LEU A 75 7.77 -1.47 4.01
CA LEU A 75 6.95 -0.30 4.28
C LEU A 75 6.83 -0.10 5.79
N VAL A 76 7.28 1.05 6.28
CA VAL A 76 7.11 1.46 7.67
C VAL A 76 5.94 2.44 7.74
N LEU A 77 4.89 2.06 8.45
CA LEU A 77 3.67 2.84 8.61
C LEU A 77 3.81 3.80 9.80
N SER A 78 3.02 4.88 9.80
CA SER A 78 2.96 5.82 10.91
C SER A 78 2.21 5.19 12.10
N LYS A 79 2.75 5.34 13.32
CA LYS A 79 2.08 4.92 14.57
C LYS A 79 0.76 5.65 14.82
N SER A 80 0.66 6.88 14.32
CA SER A 80 -0.52 7.73 14.42
C SER A 80 -1.22 7.76 13.07
N ASP A 81 -2.40 7.14 13.00
CA ASP A 81 -3.30 7.08 11.84
C ASP A 81 -2.62 6.71 10.50
N PRO A 82 -2.20 5.44 10.32
CA PRO A 82 -1.47 4.99 9.13
C PRO A 82 -2.31 5.00 7.85
N PHE A 83 -3.64 5.00 7.96
CA PHE A 83 -4.58 4.96 6.84
C PHE A 83 -5.63 6.06 7.00
N PRO A 84 -5.32 7.31 6.63
CA PRO A 84 -6.26 8.42 6.74
C PRO A 84 -7.53 8.20 5.92
N SER A 85 -8.61 8.86 6.32
CA SER A 85 -9.90 8.76 5.66
C SER A 85 -9.89 9.46 4.29
N ILE A 86 -10.49 8.79 3.31
CA ILE A 86 -10.61 9.23 1.90
C ILE A 86 -11.54 10.44 1.70
N SER A 87 -12.18 10.92 2.77
CA SER A 87 -13.18 12.00 2.74
C SER A 87 -12.60 13.40 2.52
N HIS A 88 -11.28 13.55 2.43
CA HIS A 88 -10.60 14.85 2.31
C HIS A 88 -9.60 14.91 1.15
N CYS A 89 -9.88 14.16 0.07
CA CYS A 89 -9.17 14.23 -1.20
C CYS A 89 -10.01 14.88 -2.29
#